data_AF-A0A956ZGT1-F1
#
_entry.id   AF-A0A956ZGT1-F1
#
_cell.length_a   1.000
_cell.length_b   1.000
_cell.length_c   1.000
_cell.angle_alpha   90.00
_cell.angle_beta   90.00
_cell.angle_gamma   90.00
#
_symmetry.space_group_name_H-M   'P 1'
#
loop_
_entity.id
_entity.type
_entity.pdbx_description
1 polymer ?
#
loop_
_entity_poly.entity_id
_entity_poly.type
_entity_poly.pdbx_seq_one_letter_code
_entity_poly.pdbx_strand_id
1 'polypeptide(L)'
;MLKARSLKFIAILTFFHLISAPCLAQPKNWDQGLSNMMDGLEKEVGKDGSPLPQDLPPEPQQEKPASSSSPPAIPPQSTPVEPAADHTQDRSKVLSELLAIKDNYLGNIAEQGLTRWNTENMPIKVFIEKTSSVKGFDPSFPTILENAFKSWADKSQGKLEINFGDSVQEAHIVCRWTDDHNDLMSPKEGGNTVVVPTQEGIASVDMKILTLPAPNAESISPSYMGRVCLHEAGHALGLTGHSPERADVMFATVYSTDAAALTDRDINSLNELYSMDEETLASIKLNQDRAMQETNTLLDSKNPQVNAVQLNNEAARALKANQFEVAMKKLEAAHKLDPANKLVCANLGAVYANYGTIAGMTFNLKGAADYYGKAVPLLETGNNKQALVQVLVNYVKVLKMLNNKAEANKIESKLQSIMGH
;
A
#
# COMPACT_ATOMS: atom_id res chain seq x y z
N MET A 1 26.54 33.26 0.82
CA MET A 1 25.67 32.59 -0.18
C MET A 1 25.84 31.06 -0.27
N LEU A 2 26.94 30.43 0.21
CA LEU A 2 27.05 28.96 0.18
C LEU A 2 26.31 28.21 1.30
N LYS A 3 26.09 28.81 2.49
CA LYS A 3 25.41 28.15 3.63
C LYS A 3 23.90 27.94 3.47
N ALA A 4 23.21 28.76 2.66
CA ALA A 4 21.76 28.66 2.47
C ALA A 4 21.36 27.58 1.44
N ARG A 5 22.27 27.22 0.52
CA ARG A 5 22.06 26.13 -0.44
C ARG A 5 22.35 24.75 0.15
N SER A 6 23.26 24.65 1.14
CA SER A 6 23.55 23.37 1.81
C SER A 6 22.45 22.94 2.78
N LEU A 7 21.74 23.88 3.42
CA LEU A 7 20.59 23.53 4.29
C LEU A 7 19.40 22.96 3.50
N LYS A 8 19.14 23.46 2.28
CA LYS A 8 18.11 22.91 1.38
C LYS A 8 18.45 21.51 0.86
N PHE A 9 19.73 21.17 0.75
CA PHE A 9 20.17 19.85 0.28
C PHE A 9 20.27 18.81 1.40
N ILE A 10 20.67 19.22 2.62
CA ILE A 10 20.74 18.33 3.78
C ILE A 10 19.35 17.96 4.29
N ALA A 11 18.36 18.88 4.22
CA ALA A 11 16.98 18.59 4.62
C ALA A 11 16.25 17.57 3.72
N ILE A 12 16.70 17.40 2.48
CA ILE A 12 16.12 16.42 1.54
C ILE A 12 16.74 15.03 1.76
N LEU A 13 18.01 14.95 2.19
CA LEU A 13 18.74 13.69 2.38
C LEU A 13 18.49 13.01 3.74
N THR A 14 18.20 13.76 4.81
CA THR A 14 17.77 13.17 6.09
C THR A 14 16.29 12.77 6.11
N PHE A 15 15.54 13.07 5.04
CA PHE A 15 14.11 12.79 4.92
C PHE A 15 13.78 11.31 4.58
N PHE A 16 14.76 10.54 4.12
CA PHE A 16 14.55 9.19 3.56
C PHE A 16 14.82 8.02 4.53
N HIS A 17 15.17 8.26 5.81
CA HIS A 17 15.64 7.19 6.72
C HIS A 17 14.84 6.99 8.03
N LEU A 18 13.66 7.60 8.19
CA LEU A 18 12.93 7.59 9.48
C LEU A 18 11.42 7.31 9.37
N ILE A 19 11.03 6.29 8.60
CA ILE A 19 9.65 5.78 8.59
C ILE A 19 9.66 4.26 8.85
N SER A 20 9.71 3.88 10.13
CA SER A 20 9.55 2.49 10.57
C SER A 20 8.75 2.40 11.90
N ALA A 21 7.42 2.45 11.75
CA ALA A 21 6.32 1.95 12.64
C ALA A 21 6.21 2.46 14.11
N PRO A 22 5.05 2.31 14.82
CA PRO A 22 3.76 1.67 14.46
C PRO A 22 2.48 2.50 14.75
N CYS A 23 1.33 2.04 14.23
CA CYS A 23 -0.04 2.39 14.65
C CYS A 23 -0.45 3.89 14.59
N LEU A 24 -0.41 4.54 13.41
CA LEU A 24 -0.81 5.95 13.18
C LEU A 24 -0.56 6.92 14.37
N ALA A 25 0.54 6.72 15.10
CA ALA A 25 1.06 7.72 16.00
C ALA A 25 1.80 8.71 15.11
N GLN A 26 1.20 9.88 14.92
CA GLN A 26 1.82 11.04 14.30
C GLN A 26 3.23 11.23 14.88
N PRO A 27 4.29 11.28 14.06
CA PRO A 27 5.63 11.50 14.57
C PRO A 27 5.73 12.91 15.17
N LYS A 28 5.85 13.00 16.50
CA LYS A 28 5.97 14.23 17.32
C LYS A 28 7.01 15.27 16.85
N ASN A 29 7.90 14.91 15.93
CA ASN A 29 8.99 15.77 15.46
C ASN A 29 8.65 16.59 14.20
N TRP A 30 7.55 16.29 13.50
CA TRP A 30 7.14 17.03 12.30
C TRP A 30 6.42 18.34 12.65
N ASP A 31 5.62 18.30 13.72
CA ASP A 31 4.84 19.42 14.24
C ASP A 31 5.71 20.53 14.81
N GLN A 32 6.82 20.16 15.46
CA GLN A 32 7.79 21.14 15.95
C GLN A 32 8.49 21.86 14.78
N GLY A 33 8.75 21.17 13.66
CA GLY A 33 9.34 21.76 12.46
C GLY A 33 8.42 22.77 11.78
N LEU A 34 7.15 22.43 11.57
CA LEU A 34 6.15 23.35 11.03
C LEU A 34 5.86 24.49 12.02
N SER A 35 5.67 24.20 13.31
CA SER A 35 5.43 25.25 14.31
C SER A 35 6.62 26.19 14.40
N ASN A 36 7.85 25.71 14.50
CA ASN A 36 9.03 26.58 14.56
C ASN A 36 9.20 27.41 13.28
N MET A 37 8.87 26.87 12.10
CA MET A 37 8.91 27.60 10.84
C MET A 37 7.80 28.66 10.76
N MET A 38 6.58 28.32 11.17
CA MET A 38 5.41 29.20 11.15
C MET A 38 5.48 30.29 12.24
N ASP A 39 5.96 29.95 13.43
CA ASP A 39 6.21 30.88 14.54
C ASP A 39 7.40 31.81 14.22
N GLY A 40 8.33 31.37 13.35
CA GLY A 40 9.37 32.20 12.75
C GLY A 40 8.81 33.21 11.75
N LEU A 41 7.87 32.80 10.91
CA LEU A 41 7.19 33.67 9.93
C LEU A 41 6.21 34.65 10.60
N GLU A 42 5.49 34.26 11.66
CA GLU A 42 4.68 35.17 12.48
C GLU A 42 5.53 36.23 13.21
N LYS A 43 6.82 35.95 13.46
CA LYS A 43 7.76 36.95 14.00
C LYS A 43 8.33 37.88 12.93
N GLU A 44 8.37 37.46 11.66
CA GLU A 44 8.81 38.29 10.53
C GLU A 44 7.68 39.14 9.91
N VAL A 45 6.42 38.77 10.12
CA VAL A 45 5.24 39.59 9.79
C VAL A 45 4.82 40.39 11.04
N GLY A 46 5.09 41.70 11.06
CA GLY A 46 4.79 42.56 12.21
C GLY A 46 3.32 42.57 12.64
N LYS A 47 3.09 42.87 13.93
CA LYS A 47 1.78 42.86 14.64
C LYS A 47 0.66 43.77 14.06
N ASP A 48 0.88 44.46 12.94
CA ASP A 48 -0.16 45.28 12.28
C ASP A 48 -0.57 44.81 10.87
N GLY A 49 0.03 43.75 10.35
CA GLY A 49 -0.35 43.20 9.04
C GLY A 49 0.03 44.04 7.83
N SER A 50 0.98 44.96 7.93
CA SER A 50 1.50 45.71 6.78
C SER A 50 2.74 45.01 6.17
N PRO A 51 2.85 44.88 4.83
CA PRO A 51 4.08 44.41 4.20
C PRO A 51 5.21 45.45 4.31
N LEU A 52 6.45 44.99 4.54
CA LEU A 52 7.65 45.84 4.54
C LEU A 52 7.86 46.52 3.16
N PRO A 53 8.42 47.75 3.11
CA PRO A 53 8.70 48.45 1.86
C PRO A 53 9.67 47.68 0.95
N GLN A 54 9.32 47.59 -0.33
CA GLN A 54 10.21 47.10 -1.37
C GLN A 54 11.20 48.20 -1.77
N ASP A 55 12.39 48.21 -1.16
CA ASP A 55 13.53 48.93 -1.73
C ASP A 55 14.22 48.02 -2.75
N LEU A 56 13.72 48.06 -3.98
CA LEU A 56 14.44 47.57 -5.16
C LEU A 56 15.47 48.63 -5.59
N PRO A 57 16.75 48.27 -5.84
CA PRO A 57 17.68 49.18 -6.48
C PRO A 57 17.29 49.43 -7.95
N PRO A 58 17.65 50.59 -8.53
CA PRO A 58 17.12 51.04 -9.81
C PRO A 58 17.69 50.26 -11.00
N GLU A 59 16.84 50.11 -12.02
CA GLU A 59 17.09 49.47 -13.30
C GLU A 59 18.07 50.31 -14.17
N PRO A 60 19.08 49.72 -14.84
CA PRO A 60 19.93 50.47 -15.77
C PRO A 60 19.23 50.77 -17.08
N GLN A 61 19.38 52.01 -17.55
CA GLN A 61 18.80 52.56 -18.77
C GLN A 61 19.30 51.87 -20.06
N GLN A 62 18.39 51.69 -21.01
CA GLN A 62 18.64 51.20 -22.37
C GLN A 62 19.26 52.27 -23.28
N GLU A 63 20.34 51.92 -23.98
CA GLU A 63 20.69 52.49 -25.28
C GLU A 63 20.49 51.43 -26.39
N LYS A 64 19.94 51.86 -27.54
CA LYS A 64 19.67 51.11 -28.79
C LYS A 64 20.17 51.99 -29.96
N PRO A 65 20.28 51.53 -31.23
CA PRO A 65 20.51 50.18 -31.79
C PRO A 65 21.55 50.14 -32.96
N ALA A 66 22.00 48.95 -33.37
CA ALA A 66 22.35 48.68 -34.78
C ALA A 66 22.23 47.20 -35.19
N SER A 67 21.22 46.95 -36.04
CA SER A 67 21.01 45.97 -37.12
C SER A 67 21.33 44.46 -37.04
N SER A 68 20.31 43.73 -37.49
CA SER A 68 20.26 42.40 -38.13
C SER A 68 20.38 41.19 -37.18
N SER A 69 19.41 40.27 -37.09
CA SER A 69 18.53 39.68 -38.09
C SER A 69 17.22 39.16 -37.45
N SER A 70 16.15 39.12 -38.25
CA SER A 70 14.82 38.62 -37.89
C SER A 70 14.79 37.09 -37.66
N PRO A 71 13.78 36.60 -36.92
CA PRO A 71 13.85 35.33 -36.18
C PRO A 71 13.44 34.12 -37.02
N PRO A 72 14.00 32.92 -36.78
CA PRO A 72 13.38 31.70 -37.24
C PRO A 72 12.23 31.32 -36.30
N ALA A 73 11.13 30.96 -36.95
CA ALA A 73 9.87 30.48 -36.40
C ALA A 73 10.03 29.38 -35.33
N ILE A 74 9.11 29.42 -34.37
CA ILE A 74 8.78 28.32 -33.46
C ILE A 74 8.46 27.08 -34.33
N PRO A 75 9.20 25.97 -34.22
CA PRO A 75 8.78 24.71 -34.82
C PRO A 75 7.58 24.18 -34.03
N PRO A 76 6.49 23.75 -34.69
CA PRO A 76 5.49 22.94 -34.04
C PRO A 76 6.08 21.53 -33.92
N GLN A 77 6.57 21.17 -32.75
CA GLN A 77 6.84 19.77 -32.43
C GLN A 77 6.19 19.44 -31.09
N SER A 78 4.92 19.08 -31.18
CA SER A 78 4.45 17.87 -30.52
C SER A 78 5.49 16.78 -30.78
N THR A 79 6.34 16.49 -29.81
CA THR A 79 6.97 15.17 -29.78
C THR A 79 5.82 14.17 -29.64
N PRO A 80 5.66 13.23 -30.58
CA PRO A 80 4.90 12.04 -30.27
C PRO A 80 5.49 11.48 -28.97
N VAL A 81 4.64 11.17 -28.00
CA VAL A 81 5.00 10.19 -26.98
C VAL A 81 5.57 9.02 -27.76
N GLU A 82 6.86 8.76 -27.60
CA GLU A 82 7.49 7.55 -28.13
C GLU A 82 6.58 6.39 -27.72
N PRO A 83 6.03 5.60 -28.67
CA PRO A 83 5.21 4.47 -28.28
C PRO A 83 6.08 3.63 -27.35
N ALA A 84 5.54 3.30 -26.18
CA ALA A 84 6.16 2.33 -25.29
C ALA A 84 6.72 1.20 -26.16
N ALA A 85 8.04 0.98 -26.10
CA ALA A 85 8.68 -0.07 -26.88
C ALA A 85 7.82 -1.33 -26.78
N ASP A 86 7.59 -1.99 -27.92
CA ASP A 86 6.68 -3.12 -28.08
C ASP A 86 7.16 -4.34 -27.26
N HIS A 87 7.02 -4.28 -25.94
CA HIS A 87 7.26 -5.39 -24.99
C HIS A 87 6.18 -6.47 -25.12
N THR A 88 5.14 -6.22 -25.90
CA THR A 88 4.05 -7.18 -26.17
C THR A 88 4.53 -8.40 -26.93
N GLN A 89 5.49 -8.24 -27.85
CA GLN A 89 6.10 -9.35 -28.57
C GLN A 89 6.96 -10.26 -27.67
N ASP A 90 7.65 -9.67 -26.68
CA ASP A 90 8.48 -10.40 -25.71
C ASP A 90 7.62 -11.20 -24.71
N ARG A 91 6.60 -10.55 -24.11
CA ARG A 91 5.66 -11.22 -23.20
C ARG A 91 4.94 -12.41 -23.83
N SER A 92 4.42 -12.25 -25.06
CA SER A 92 3.66 -13.32 -25.73
C SER A 92 4.53 -14.55 -26.02
N LYS A 93 5.80 -14.33 -26.35
CA LYS A 93 6.77 -15.39 -26.58
C LYS A 93 7.07 -16.13 -25.28
N VAL A 94 7.43 -15.41 -24.21
CA VAL A 94 7.73 -16.01 -22.90
C VAL A 94 6.52 -16.78 -22.35
N LEU A 95 5.30 -16.24 -22.46
CA LEU A 95 4.09 -16.94 -22.04
C LEU A 95 3.88 -18.24 -22.82
N SER A 96 4.14 -18.23 -24.13
CA SER A 96 4.02 -19.44 -24.98
C SER A 96 5.06 -20.50 -24.59
N GLU A 97 6.29 -20.09 -24.29
CA GLU A 97 7.36 -20.98 -23.82
C GLU A 97 7.00 -21.60 -22.46
N LEU A 98 6.51 -20.80 -21.51
CA LEU A 98 6.05 -21.29 -20.20
C LEU A 98 4.86 -22.25 -20.30
N LEU A 99 3.90 -21.98 -21.19
CA LEU A 99 2.73 -22.85 -21.43
C LEU A 99 3.10 -24.17 -22.14
N ALA A 100 4.26 -24.22 -22.81
CA ALA A 100 4.74 -25.43 -23.45
C ALA A 100 5.31 -26.44 -22.43
N ILE A 101 5.72 -25.98 -21.24
CA ILE A 101 6.25 -26.82 -20.17
C ILE A 101 5.08 -27.62 -19.54
N LYS A 102 5.10 -28.95 -19.67
CA LYS A 102 3.97 -29.82 -19.29
C LYS A 102 4.04 -30.37 -17.87
N ASP A 103 5.23 -30.41 -17.27
CA ASP A 103 5.46 -30.94 -15.93
C ASP A 103 5.30 -29.88 -14.82
N ASN A 104 4.79 -28.70 -15.17
CA ASN A 104 4.41 -27.64 -14.24
C ASN A 104 3.13 -26.94 -14.72
N TYR A 105 2.66 -25.89 -14.02
CA TYR A 105 1.55 -25.03 -14.41
C TYR A 105 1.92 -23.54 -14.39
N LEU A 106 3.21 -23.21 -14.41
CA LEU A 106 3.64 -21.81 -14.28
C LEU A 106 3.12 -20.96 -15.45
N GLY A 107 3.10 -21.51 -16.67
CA GLY A 107 2.49 -20.86 -17.82
C GLY A 107 0.99 -20.59 -17.67
N ASN A 108 0.24 -21.46 -16.96
CA ASN A 108 -1.18 -21.26 -16.72
C ASN A 108 -1.46 -20.06 -15.80
N ILE A 109 -0.56 -19.79 -14.86
CA ILE A 109 -0.71 -18.68 -13.90
C ILE A 109 0.01 -17.40 -14.36
N ALA A 110 0.92 -17.50 -15.32
CA ALA A 110 1.69 -16.37 -15.84
C ALA A 110 0.87 -15.37 -16.68
N GLU A 111 -0.34 -15.72 -17.13
CA GLU A 111 -1.20 -14.80 -17.89
C GLU A 111 -1.53 -13.53 -17.10
N GLN A 112 -1.82 -13.68 -15.81
CA GLN A 112 -2.04 -12.60 -14.86
C GLN A 112 -0.74 -11.88 -14.49
N GLY A 113 0.39 -12.56 -14.68
CA GLY A 113 1.75 -12.10 -14.43
C GLY A 113 2.35 -12.75 -13.19
N LEU A 114 3.68 -12.83 -13.17
CA LEU A 114 4.41 -13.52 -12.11
C LEU A 114 5.08 -12.54 -11.14
N THR A 115 5.21 -12.97 -9.89
CA THR A 115 5.99 -12.30 -8.85
C THR A 115 6.54 -13.33 -7.87
N ARG A 116 7.65 -13.01 -7.20
CA ARG A 116 8.28 -13.85 -6.18
C ARG A 116 8.93 -12.99 -5.11
N TRP A 117 9.28 -13.59 -3.98
CA TRP A 117 10.12 -12.92 -2.99
C TRP A 117 11.51 -12.65 -3.57
N ASN A 118 12.00 -11.43 -3.37
CA ASN A 118 13.39 -11.10 -3.70
C ASN A 118 14.34 -11.93 -2.83
N THR A 119 15.46 -12.37 -3.37
CA THR A 119 16.50 -13.09 -2.63
C THR A 119 17.07 -12.26 -1.48
N GLU A 120 17.09 -10.93 -1.59
CA GLU A 120 17.48 -10.02 -0.50
C GLU A 120 16.52 -10.04 0.70
N ASN A 121 15.28 -10.53 0.51
CA ASN A 121 14.27 -10.67 1.56
C ASN A 121 14.30 -12.05 2.23
N MET A 122 15.31 -12.88 1.93
CA MET A 122 15.52 -14.17 2.60
C MET A 122 16.32 -14.01 3.91
N PRO A 123 15.99 -14.77 4.97
CA PRO A 123 14.83 -15.65 5.07
C PRO A 123 13.50 -14.88 5.13
N ILE A 124 12.46 -15.44 4.50
CA ILE A 124 11.10 -14.91 4.58
C ILE A 124 10.62 -15.06 6.03
N LYS A 125 10.31 -13.94 6.68
CA LYS A 125 9.82 -13.90 8.06
C LYS A 125 8.31 -14.13 8.08
N VAL A 126 7.87 -15.19 8.74
CA VAL A 126 6.46 -15.59 8.83
C VAL A 126 5.99 -15.47 10.28
N PHE A 127 4.94 -14.71 10.50
CA PHE A 127 4.19 -14.71 11.75
C PHE A 127 2.94 -15.58 11.60
N ILE A 128 2.75 -16.52 12.51
CA ILE A 128 1.53 -17.31 12.60
C ILE A 128 0.89 -17.05 13.97
N GLU A 129 -0.35 -16.56 13.97
CA GLU A 129 -1.13 -16.38 15.19
C GLU A 129 -1.26 -17.73 15.93
N LYS A 130 -0.60 -17.85 17.09
CA LYS A 130 -0.52 -19.12 17.84
C LYS A 130 -1.79 -19.45 18.63
N THR A 131 -2.59 -18.45 18.99
CA THR A 131 -3.86 -18.60 19.71
C THR A 131 -4.89 -17.63 19.16
N SER A 132 -6.15 -18.05 19.12
CA SER A 132 -7.25 -17.21 18.64
C SER A 132 -8.54 -17.55 19.37
N SER A 133 -9.42 -16.56 19.50
CA SER A 133 -10.75 -16.72 20.08
C SER A 133 -11.84 -16.91 19.02
N VAL A 134 -11.49 -16.94 17.72
CA VAL A 134 -12.46 -17.17 16.64
C VAL A 134 -13.08 -18.56 16.75
N LYS A 135 -14.35 -18.69 16.38
CA LYS A 135 -15.08 -19.94 16.51
C LYS A 135 -14.45 -21.03 15.63
N GLY A 136 -14.31 -22.24 16.19
CA GLY A 136 -13.78 -23.40 15.47
C GLY A 136 -12.25 -23.43 15.36
N PHE A 137 -11.55 -22.45 15.93
CA PHE A 137 -10.09 -22.50 16.04
C PHE A 137 -9.66 -23.74 16.84
N ASP A 138 -8.72 -24.50 16.29
CA ASP A 138 -8.08 -25.64 16.95
C ASP A 138 -6.60 -25.30 17.21
N PRO A 139 -6.08 -25.53 18.44
CA PRO A 139 -4.68 -25.25 18.78
C PRO A 139 -3.63 -25.99 17.92
N SER A 140 -4.01 -27.01 17.15
CA SER A 140 -3.13 -27.69 16.20
C SER A 140 -2.96 -26.94 14.87
N PHE A 141 -3.87 -26.04 14.49
CA PHE A 141 -3.84 -25.33 13.21
C PHE A 141 -2.54 -24.54 12.96
N PRO A 142 -1.98 -23.80 13.94
CA PRO A 142 -0.70 -23.11 13.73
C PRO A 142 0.44 -24.06 13.35
N THR A 143 0.51 -25.26 13.95
CA THR A 143 1.52 -26.26 13.61
C THR A 143 1.29 -26.84 12.22
N ILE A 144 0.03 -27.05 11.82
CA ILE A 144 -0.32 -27.52 10.47
C ILE A 144 0.13 -26.48 9.42
N LEU A 145 -0.13 -25.20 9.65
CA LEU A 145 0.31 -24.13 8.74
C LEU A 145 1.83 -23.98 8.69
N GLU A 146 2.50 -24.08 9.84
CA GLU A 146 3.97 -24.07 9.90
C GLU A 146 4.56 -25.22 9.07
N ASN A 147 3.97 -26.41 9.13
CA ASN A 147 4.39 -27.57 8.34
C ASN A 147 4.10 -27.40 6.83
N ALA A 148 3.06 -26.68 6.45
CA ALA A 148 2.78 -26.37 5.04
C ALA A 148 3.89 -25.49 4.44
N PHE A 149 4.30 -24.42 5.15
CA PHE A 149 5.44 -23.59 4.74
C PHE A 149 6.75 -24.40 4.69
N LYS A 150 7.02 -25.23 5.70
CA LYS A 150 8.20 -26.12 5.70
C LYS A 150 8.18 -27.08 4.50
N SER A 151 7.03 -27.65 4.15
CA SER A 151 6.91 -28.55 3.01
C SER A 151 7.32 -27.87 1.70
N TRP A 152 6.88 -26.61 1.48
CA TRP A 152 7.32 -25.83 0.32
C TRP A 152 8.82 -25.49 0.38
N ALA A 153 9.33 -25.06 1.53
CA ALA A 153 10.75 -24.74 1.70
C ALA A 153 11.65 -25.96 1.43
N ASP A 154 11.32 -27.12 2.00
CA ASP A 154 12.07 -28.36 1.84
C ASP A 154 12.10 -28.82 0.36
N LYS A 155 11.01 -28.59 -0.37
CA LYS A 155 10.89 -28.93 -1.80
C LYS A 155 11.42 -27.87 -2.75
N SER A 156 11.80 -26.69 -2.24
CA SER A 156 12.37 -25.58 -3.03
C SER A 156 13.83 -25.78 -3.44
N GLN A 157 14.46 -26.88 -3.04
CA GLN A 157 15.87 -27.17 -3.32
C GLN A 157 16.82 -26.07 -2.82
N GLY A 158 16.50 -25.45 -1.68
CA GLY A 158 17.31 -24.40 -1.05
C GLY A 158 17.06 -22.98 -1.59
N LYS A 159 16.08 -22.79 -2.47
CA LYS A 159 15.72 -21.47 -3.01
C LYS A 159 14.86 -20.64 -2.06
N LEU A 160 14.14 -21.30 -1.14
CA LEU A 160 13.36 -20.65 -0.10
C LEU A 160 13.98 -20.92 1.26
N GLU A 161 14.20 -19.85 2.02
CA GLU A 161 14.51 -19.93 3.45
C GLU A 161 13.37 -19.26 4.21
N ILE A 162 12.80 -19.95 5.20
CA ILE A 162 11.66 -19.48 5.99
C ILE A 162 12.07 -19.41 7.46
N ASN A 163 11.78 -18.27 8.08
CA ASN A 163 11.98 -18.05 9.51
C ASN A 163 10.65 -17.70 10.18
N PHE A 164 10.27 -18.47 11.19
CA PHE A 164 9.06 -18.21 11.97
C PHE A 164 9.37 -17.32 13.17
N GLY A 165 8.64 -16.23 13.31
CA GLY A 165 8.80 -15.28 14.41
C GLY A 165 7.48 -14.92 15.08
N ASP A 166 7.59 -14.27 16.24
CA ASP A 166 6.45 -13.90 17.10
C ASP A 166 6.01 -12.44 16.93
N SER A 167 6.64 -11.69 16.02
CA SER A 167 6.37 -10.27 15.78
C SER A 167 5.65 -10.03 14.47
N VAL A 168 4.42 -9.54 14.53
CA VAL A 168 3.65 -9.10 13.35
C VAL A 168 4.34 -7.93 12.63
N GLN A 169 5.05 -7.08 13.36
CA GLN A 169 5.66 -5.86 12.81
C GLN A 169 6.88 -6.16 11.95
N GLU A 170 7.58 -7.25 12.24
CA GLU A 170 8.80 -7.67 11.55
C GLU A 170 8.54 -8.76 10.49
N ALA A 171 7.31 -9.27 10.43
CA ALA A 171 6.94 -10.34 9.51
C ALA A 171 6.71 -9.83 8.09
N HIS A 172 7.20 -10.60 7.12
CA HIS A 172 6.89 -10.46 5.71
C HIS A 172 5.52 -11.08 5.37
N ILE A 173 5.22 -12.23 5.99
CA ILE A 173 3.95 -12.94 5.86
C ILE A 173 3.25 -12.94 7.23
N VAL A 174 2.00 -12.49 7.27
CA VAL A 174 1.19 -12.49 8.49
C VAL A 174 -0.01 -13.42 8.30
N CYS A 175 -0.07 -14.48 9.09
CA CYS A 175 -1.14 -15.48 9.04
C CYS A 175 -2.07 -15.34 10.26
N ARG A 176 -3.38 -15.27 10.00
CA ARG A 176 -4.44 -15.16 11.01
C ARG A 176 -5.59 -16.13 10.73
N TRP A 177 -6.45 -16.28 11.73
CA TRP A 177 -7.64 -17.13 11.67
C TRP A 177 -8.91 -16.28 11.56
N THR A 178 -9.94 -16.80 10.89
CA THR A 178 -11.25 -16.16 10.81
C THR A 178 -12.37 -17.18 10.89
N ASP A 179 -13.48 -16.81 11.51
CA ASP A 179 -14.74 -17.56 11.49
C ASP A 179 -15.81 -16.87 10.63
N ASP A 180 -15.45 -15.83 9.87
CA ASP A 180 -16.34 -15.15 8.94
C ASP A 180 -16.05 -15.57 7.50
N HIS A 181 -17.01 -16.21 6.83
CA HIS A 181 -16.89 -16.56 5.42
C HIS A 181 -16.76 -15.31 4.52
N ASN A 182 -17.21 -14.13 4.97
CA ASN A 182 -17.10 -12.88 4.21
C ASN A 182 -15.68 -12.29 4.24
N ASP A 183 -14.80 -12.80 5.10
CA ASP A 183 -13.38 -12.45 5.10
C ASP A 183 -12.61 -13.10 3.94
N LEU A 184 -13.20 -14.11 3.27
CA LEU A 184 -12.58 -14.81 2.15
C LEU A 184 -13.09 -14.29 0.80
N MET A 185 -12.18 -14.12 -0.18
CA MET A 185 -12.60 -13.82 -1.55
C MET A 185 -13.29 -15.03 -2.20
N SER A 186 -12.80 -16.23 -1.93
CA SER A 186 -13.33 -17.49 -2.43
C SER A 186 -13.51 -18.47 -1.27
N PRO A 187 -14.72 -18.63 -0.71
CA PRO A 187 -14.97 -19.58 0.37
C PRO A 187 -14.66 -21.05 -0.01
N LYS A 188 -14.47 -21.34 -1.30
CA LYS A 188 -14.17 -22.68 -1.82
C LYS A 188 -12.71 -23.11 -1.60
N GLU A 189 -11.83 -22.16 -1.32
CA GLU A 189 -10.41 -22.41 -1.07
C GLU A 189 -10.14 -22.65 0.43
N GLY A 190 -11.03 -22.20 1.32
CA GLY A 190 -10.90 -22.36 2.76
C GLY A 190 -9.95 -21.35 3.42
N GLY A 191 -9.29 -20.52 2.62
CA GLY A 191 -8.49 -19.40 3.06
C GLY A 191 -8.54 -18.25 2.06
N ASN A 192 -7.73 -17.23 2.33
CA ASN A 192 -7.52 -16.11 1.45
C ASN A 192 -6.15 -15.51 1.70
N THR A 193 -5.32 -15.51 0.65
CA THR A 193 -3.97 -14.94 0.67
C THR A 193 -3.88 -13.72 -0.23
N VAL A 194 -3.51 -12.59 0.36
CA VAL A 194 -3.34 -11.32 -0.33
C VAL A 194 -1.85 -11.01 -0.45
N VAL A 195 -1.34 -11.10 -1.68
CA VAL A 195 0.05 -10.77 -2.03
C VAL A 195 0.17 -9.29 -2.41
N VAL A 196 1.22 -8.62 -1.91
CA VAL A 196 1.49 -7.22 -2.19
C VAL A 196 2.74 -7.10 -3.05
N PRO A 197 2.59 -6.99 -4.38
CA PRO A 197 3.72 -6.87 -5.29
C PRO A 197 4.28 -5.44 -5.37
N THR A 198 5.59 -5.34 -5.54
CA THR A 198 6.34 -4.12 -5.86
C THR A 198 7.18 -4.30 -7.13
N GLN A 199 7.93 -3.28 -7.53
CA GLN A 199 8.87 -3.38 -8.64
C GLN A 199 10.03 -4.32 -8.34
N GLU A 200 10.25 -4.69 -7.09
CA GLU A 200 11.37 -5.51 -6.62
C GLU A 200 10.94 -6.95 -6.25
N GLY A 201 9.65 -7.28 -6.36
CA GLY A 201 9.09 -8.59 -6.02
C GLY A 201 7.93 -8.50 -5.04
N ILE A 202 7.75 -9.51 -4.19
CA ILE A 202 6.76 -9.48 -3.11
C ILE A 202 7.30 -8.66 -1.94
N ALA A 203 6.52 -7.70 -1.44
CA ALA A 203 6.88 -6.92 -0.25
C ALA A 203 6.22 -7.42 1.03
N SER A 204 4.96 -7.87 0.96
CA SER A 204 4.26 -8.43 2.12
C SER A 204 3.10 -9.32 1.71
N VAL A 205 2.67 -10.19 2.61
CA VAL A 205 1.50 -11.06 2.44
C VAL A 205 0.65 -11.03 3.70
N ASP A 206 -0.67 -10.92 3.54
CA ASP A 206 -1.65 -11.15 4.60
C ASP A 206 -2.48 -12.39 4.24
N MET A 207 -2.52 -13.35 5.14
CA MET A 207 -3.21 -14.63 4.96
C MET A 207 -4.25 -14.80 6.05
N LYS A 208 -5.47 -15.15 5.66
CA LYS A 208 -6.54 -15.57 6.57
C LYS A 208 -6.96 -16.99 6.22
N ILE A 209 -7.14 -17.83 7.24
CA ILE A 209 -7.64 -19.20 7.07
C ILE A 209 -8.93 -19.36 7.87
N LEU A 210 -9.96 -19.93 7.24
CA LEU A 210 -11.26 -20.14 7.85
C LEU A 210 -11.21 -21.30 8.84
N THR A 211 -11.77 -21.08 10.03
CA THR A 211 -11.82 -22.08 11.12
C THR A 211 -13.17 -22.77 11.25
N LEU A 212 -14.14 -22.44 10.40
CA LEU A 212 -15.44 -23.09 10.36
C LEU A 212 -15.45 -24.29 9.41
N PRO A 213 -16.03 -25.43 9.83
CA PRO A 213 -16.22 -26.57 8.94
C PRO A 213 -17.23 -26.25 7.84
N ALA A 214 -17.19 -27.03 6.76
CA ALA A 214 -18.20 -26.98 5.71
C ALA A 214 -19.61 -27.27 6.28
N PRO A 215 -20.69 -26.77 5.65
CA PRO A 215 -22.05 -27.11 6.05
C PRO A 215 -22.23 -28.63 6.13
N ASN A 216 -22.69 -29.12 7.30
CA ASN A 216 -22.86 -30.54 7.66
C ASN A 216 -21.61 -31.31 8.12
N ALA A 217 -20.45 -30.65 8.28
CA ALA A 217 -19.32 -31.23 8.98
C ALA A 217 -19.26 -30.70 10.43
N GLU A 218 -18.97 -31.58 11.39
CA GLU A 218 -18.87 -31.21 12.82
C GLU A 218 -17.56 -30.48 13.14
N SER A 219 -16.48 -30.80 12.41
CA SER A 219 -15.15 -30.22 12.60
C SER A 219 -14.35 -30.21 11.30
N ILE A 220 -13.30 -29.41 11.28
CA ILE A 220 -12.29 -29.45 10.21
C ILE A 220 -11.32 -30.60 10.50
N SER A 221 -11.14 -31.51 9.54
CA SER A 221 -10.13 -32.55 9.68
C SER A 221 -8.71 -31.96 9.51
N PRO A 222 -7.69 -32.53 10.17
CA PRO A 222 -6.31 -32.10 9.97
C PRO A 222 -5.84 -32.19 8.51
N SER A 223 -6.33 -33.16 7.74
CA SER A 223 -6.02 -33.29 6.31
C SER A 223 -6.63 -32.16 5.49
N TYR A 224 -7.89 -31.79 5.74
CA TYR A 224 -8.50 -30.66 5.05
C TYR A 224 -7.76 -29.36 5.39
N MET A 225 -7.49 -29.10 6.68
CA MET A 225 -6.72 -27.94 7.09
C MET A 225 -5.32 -27.93 6.46
N GLY A 226 -4.63 -29.07 6.45
CA GLY A 226 -3.32 -29.20 5.81
C GLY A 226 -3.36 -28.87 4.32
N ARG A 227 -4.41 -29.31 3.61
CA ARG A 227 -4.61 -28.99 2.20
C ARG A 227 -4.85 -27.49 1.96
N VAL A 228 -5.70 -26.85 2.76
CA VAL A 228 -5.93 -25.40 2.72
C VAL A 228 -4.62 -24.65 3.01
N CYS A 229 -3.92 -24.99 4.09
CA CYS A 229 -2.66 -24.35 4.46
C CYS A 229 -1.59 -24.48 3.35
N LEU A 230 -1.49 -25.64 2.68
CA LEU A 230 -0.57 -25.81 1.56
C LEU A 230 -0.92 -24.90 0.37
N HIS A 231 -2.21 -24.76 0.07
CA HIS A 231 -2.72 -23.89 -1.01
C HIS A 231 -2.39 -22.42 -0.74
N GLU A 232 -2.79 -21.93 0.43
CA GLU A 232 -2.55 -20.54 0.83
C GLU A 232 -1.05 -20.23 0.93
N ALA A 233 -0.24 -21.17 1.45
CA ALA A 233 1.21 -21.02 1.47
C ALA A 233 1.80 -20.92 0.05
N GLY A 234 1.26 -21.65 -0.94
CA GLY A 234 1.68 -21.55 -2.33
C GLY A 234 1.45 -20.15 -2.91
N HIS A 235 0.27 -19.57 -2.67
CA HIS A 235 -0.01 -18.17 -3.03
C HIS A 235 0.96 -17.21 -2.33
N ALA A 236 1.18 -17.40 -1.02
CA ALA A 236 2.06 -16.54 -0.24
C ALA A 236 3.52 -16.57 -0.71
N LEU A 237 3.92 -17.63 -1.41
CA LEU A 237 5.24 -17.81 -1.98
C LEU A 237 5.34 -17.37 -3.45
N GLY A 238 4.27 -16.85 -4.05
CA GLY A 238 4.28 -16.22 -5.37
C GLY A 238 3.59 -17.01 -6.48
N LEU A 239 2.98 -18.16 -6.19
CA LEU A 239 2.10 -18.85 -7.14
C LEU A 239 0.74 -18.16 -7.14
N THR A 240 0.64 -16.97 -7.73
CA THR A 240 -0.52 -16.06 -7.61
C THR A 240 -1.75 -16.43 -8.45
N GLY A 241 -1.74 -17.59 -9.10
CA GLY A 241 -2.88 -18.13 -9.84
C GLY A 241 -3.11 -19.61 -9.53
N HIS A 242 -4.00 -20.23 -10.29
CA HIS A 242 -4.43 -21.61 -10.02
C HIS A 242 -3.96 -22.62 -11.07
N SER A 243 -3.64 -23.83 -10.62
CA SER A 243 -3.46 -24.97 -11.51
C SER A 243 -4.80 -25.37 -12.14
N PRO A 244 -4.82 -25.80 -13.42
CA PRO A 244 -6.02 -26.37 -14.03
C PRO A 244 -6.32 -27.81 -13.55
N GLU A 245 -5.38 -28.47 -12.86
CA GLU A 245 -5.51 -29.88 -12.49
C GLU A 245 -5.93 -30.04 -11.03
N ARG A 246 -7.02 -30.78 -10.80
CA ARG A 246 -7.60 -30.96 -9.46
C ARG A 246 -6.66 -31.59 -8.43
N ALA A 247 -5.73 -32.43 -8.87
CA ALA A 247 -4.81 -33.11 -7.97
C ALA A 247 -3.80 -32.15 -7.32
N ASP A 248 -3.44 -31.07 -8.02
CA ASP A 248 -2.44 -30.10 -7.57
C ASP A 248 -2.95 -29.28 -6.41
N VAL A 249 -2.08 -28.97 -5.46
CA VAL A 249 -2.40 -28.11 -4.32
C VAL A 249 -2.96 -26.77 -4.77
N MET A 250 -2.42 -26.19 -5.84
CA MET A 250 -2.87 -24.89 -6.35
C MET A 250 -4.17 -24.94 -7.18
N PHE A 251 -4.95 -26.03 -7.15
CA PHE A 251 -6.28 -26.03 -7.76
C PHE A 251 -7.25 -25.13 -6.98
N ALA A 252 -8.07 -24.34 -7.70
CA ALA A 252 -8.94 -23.28 -7.14
C ALA A 252 -10.10 -23.74 -6.23
N THR A 253 -10.15 -25.01 -5.83
CA THR A 253 -11.19 -25.52 -4.94
C THR A 253 -10.63 -26.65 -4.11
N VAL A 254 -10.78 -26.54 -2.79
CA VAL A 254 -10.31 -27.54 -1.84
C VAL A 254 -11.47 -28.43 -1.40
N TYR A 255 -11.34 -29.74 -1.63
CA TYR A 255 -12.31 -30.73 -1.18
C TYR A 255 -11.80 -31.47 0.06
N SER A 256 -12.73 -31.92 0.91
CA SER A 256 -12.41 -32.70 2.12
C SER A 256 -11.73 -34.04 1.86
N THR A 257 -11.81 -34.54 0.62
CA THR A 257 -11.19 -35.80 0.17
C THR A 257 -9.81 -35.61 -0.43
N ASP A 258 -9.37 -34.37 -0.63
CA ASP A 258 -8.09 -34.10 -1.29
C ASP A 258 -6.91 -34.43 -0.36
N ALA A 259 -5.82 -34.88 -0.96
CA ALA A 259 -4.59 -35.17 -0.22
C ALA A 259 -3.87 -33.88 0.18
N ALA A 260 -3.47 -33.79 1.44
CA ALA A 260 -2.64 -32.70 1.97
C ALA A 260 -1.15 -32.91 1.64
N ALA A 261 -0.81 -32.98 0.34
CA ALA A 261 0.56 -33.18 -0.12
C ALA A 261 0.79 -32.45 -1.45
N LEU A 262 1.99 -31.89 -1.63
CA LEU A 262 2.43 -31.27 -2.87
C LEU A 262 2.60 -32.32 -3.97
N THR A 263 2.12 -32.04 -5.17
CA THR A 263 2.40 -32.84 -6.37
C THR A 263 3.76 -32.47 -6.96
N ASP A 264 4.28 -33.29 -7.87
CA ASP A 264 5.49 -32.94 -8.61
C ASP A 264 5.29 -31.65 -9.43
N ARG A 265 4.08 -31.40 -9.95
CA ARG A 265 3.77 -30.16 -10.68
C ARG A 265 3.77 -28.94 -9.79
N ASP A 266 3.28 -29.06 -8.55
CA ASP A 266 3.37 -27.99 -7.54
C ASP A 266 4.83 -27.62 -7.30
N ILE A 267 5.65 -28.63 -7.04
CA ILE A 267 7.09 -28.49 -6.75
C ILE A 267 7.83 -27.88 -7.94
N ASN A 268 7.58 -28.38 -9.15
CA ASN A 268 8.22 -27.90 -10.38
C ASN A 268 7.83 -26.45 -10.67
N SER A 269 6.56 -26.07 -10.48
CA SER A 269 6.09 -24.70 -10.73
C SER A 269 6.78 -23.68 -9.80
N LEU A 270 6.88 -24.01 -8.51
CA LEU A 270 7.61 -23.18 -7.55
C LEU A 270 9.09 -23.09 -7.92
N ASN A 271 9.72 -24.23 -8.21
CA ASN A 271 11.14 -24.27 -8.53
C ASN A 271 11.48 -23.50 -9.81
N GLU A 272 10.60 -23.55 -10.81
CA GLU A 272 10.73 -22.78 -12.04
C GLU A 272 10.62 -21.27 -11.76
N LEU A 273 9.60 -20.86 -10.98
CA LEU A 273 9.42 -19.46 -10.58
C LEU A 273 10.65 -18.89 -9.88
N TYR A 274 11.28 -19.64 -8.97
CA TYR A 274 12.46 -19.20 -8.23
C TYR A 274 13.79 -19.43 -8.97
N SER A 275 13.80 -20.19 -10.06
CA SER A 275 14.96 -20.33 -10.96
C SER A 275 14.98 -19.29 -12.08
N MET A 276 13.83 -18.67 -12.39
CA MET A 276 13.69 -17.71 -13.48
C MET A 276 14.64 -16.53 -13.32
N ASP A 277 15.27 -16.10 -14.41
CA ASP A 277 16.11 -14.90 -14.41
C ASP A 277 15.27 -13.61 -14.35
N GLU A 278 15.89 -12.52 -13.91
CA GLU A 278 15.18 -11.25 -13.70
C GLU A 278 14.69 -10.61 -15.02
N GLU A 279 15.34 -10.87 -16.16
CA GLU A 279 14.91 -10.33 -17.46
C GLU A 279 13.62 -11.01 -17.91
N THR A 280 13.58 -12.35 -17.86
CA THR A 280 12.37 -13.14 -18.11
C THR A 280 11.26 -12.76 -17.14
N LEU A 281 11.54 -12.63 -15.84
CA LEU A 281 10.53 -12.25 -14.86
C LEU A 281 10.00 -10.82 -15.10
N ALA A 282 10.86 -9.88 -15.54
CA ALA A 282 10.45 -8.52 -15.85
C ALA A 282 9.51 -8.43 -17.07
N SER A 283 9.72 -9.26 -18.10
CA SER A 283 8.88 -9.26 -19.31
C SER A 283 7.46 -9.81 -19.07
N ILE A 284 7.30 -10.67 -18.05
CA ILE A 284 6.01 -11.25 -17.65
C ILE A 284 5.50 -10.75 -16.29
N LYS A 285 6.14 -9.72 -15.73
CA LYS A 285 5.88 -9.26 -14.36
C LYS A 285 4.40 -8.99 -14.12
N LEU A 286 3.92 -9.37 -12.93
CA LEU A 286 2.62 -8.97 -12.43
C LEU A 286 2.55 -7.44 -12.43
N ASN A 287 1.81 -6.89 -13.39
CA ASN A 287 1.76 -5.46 -13.62
C ASN A 287 0.93 -4.82 -12.49
N GLN A 288 1.47 -3.84 -11.76
CA GLN A 288 0.79 -3.19 -10.63
C GLN A 288 -0.59 -2.64 -11.05
N ASP A 289 -0.73 -2.19 -12.29
CA ASP A 289 -1.98 -1.71 -12.89
C ASP A 289 -2.98 -2.84 -13.25
N ARG A 290 -2.50 -4.06 -13.53
CA ARG A 290 -3.37 -5.24 -13.78
C ARG A 290 -3.78 -5.95 -12.51
N ALA A 291 -2.91 -6.02 -11.50
CA ALA A 291 -3.33 -6.39 -10.15
C ALA A 291 -4.40 -5.40 -9.63
N MET A 292 -4.31 -4.13 -10.04
CA MET A 292 -5.35 -3.10 -9.86
C MET A 292 -6.61 -3.31 -10.71
N GLN A 293 -6.51 -3.90 -11.91
CA GLN A 293 -7.67 -4.26 -12.74
C GLN A 293 -8.40 -5.49 -12.21
N GLU A 294 -7.70 -6.49 -11.68
CA GLU A 294 -8.34 -7.59 -10.94
C GLU A 294 -8.97 -7.09 -9.64
N THR A 295 -8.39 -6.11 -8.93
CA THR A 295 -9.12 -5.44 -7.82
C THR A 295 -10.36 -4.67 -8.28
N ASN A 296 -10.45 -4.28 -9.55
CA ASN A 296 -11.67 -3.68 -10.13
C ASN A 296 -12.69 -4.74 -10.61
N THR A 297 -12.28 -5.99 -10.86
CA THR A 297 -13.19 -7.14 -11.03
C THR A 297 -13.48 -7.89 -9.72
N LEU A 298 -12.74 -7.64 -8.63
CA LEU A 298 -12.89 -8.22 -7.28
C LEU A 298 -13.83 -7.40 -6.36
N LEU A 299 -14.75 -6.62 -6.94
CA LEU A 299 -15.91 -6.03 -6.23
C LEU A 299 -17.07 -7.04 -6.09
N ASP A 300 -16.78 -8.34 -5.96
CA ASP A 300 -17.82 -9.39 -6.01
C ASP A 300 -18.26 -9.90 -4.62
N SER A 301 -17.81 -9.25 -3.54
CA SER A 301 -18.62 -9.23 -2.34
C SER A 301 -19.72 -8.19 -2.56
N LYS A 302 -21.00 -8.61 -2.53
CA LYS A 302 -22.18 -7.72 -2.59
C LYS A 302 -22.28 -6.77 -1.37
N ASN A 303 -21.22 -6.64 -0.57
CA ASN A 303 -21.16 -5.94 0.69
C ASN A 303 -20.17 -4.75 0.60
N PRO A 304 -20.66 -3.52 0.36
CA PRO A 304 -19.84 -2.31 0.29
C PRO A 304 -18.94 -2.09 1.52
N GLN A 305 -19.38 -2.51 2.71
CA GLN A 305 -18.63 -2.32 3.96
C GLN A 305 -17.37 -3.19 4.02
N VAL A 306 -17.44 -4.45 3.55
CA VAL A 306 -16.28 -5.34 3.47
C VAL A 306 -15.25 -4.79 2.48
N ASN A 307 -15.72 -4.35 1.32
CA ASN A 307 -14.88 -3.76 0.28
C ASN A 307 -14.20 -2.46 0.79
N ALA A 308 -14.89 -1.67 1.63
CA ALA A 308 -14.30 -0.48 2.26
C ALA A 308 -13.14 -0.83 3.20
N VAL A 309 -13.28 -1.90 4.00
CA VAL A 309 -12.22 -2.36 4.92
C VAL A 309 -11.01 -2.91 4.15
N GLN A 310 -11.25 -3.64 3.06
CA GLN A 310 -10.18 -4.15 2.20
C GLN A 310 -9.36 -3.02 1.58
N LEU A 311 -10.02 -2.04 0.95
CA LEU A 311 -9.36 -0.86 0.39
C LEU A 311 -8.61 -0.05 1.45
N ASN A 312 -9.14 0.05 2.66
CA ASN A 312 -8.46 0.69 3.79
C ASN A 312 -7.17 -0.04 4.19
N ASN A 313 -7.20 -1.38 4.23
CA ASN A 313 -6.02 -2.18 4.54
C ASN A 313 -4.98 -2.09 3.43
N GLU A 314 -5.39 -2.08 2.17
CA GLU A 314 -4.50 -1.84 1.02
C GLU A 314 -3.87 -0.45 1.07
N ALA A 315 -4.63 0.58 1.44
CA ALA A 315 -4.09 1.90 1.60
C ALA A 315 -3.06 1.98 2.73
N ALA A 316 -3.28 1.30 3.85
CA ALA A 316 -2.30 1.19 4.92
C ALA A 316 -0.98 0.55 4.43
N ARG A 317 -1.07 -0.41 3.51
CA ARG A 317 0.10 -1.03 2.87
C ARG A 317 0.80 -0.09 1.90
N ALA A 318 0.05 0.62 1.06
CA ALA A 318 0.58 1.65 0.18
C ALA A 318 1.31 2.75 0.97
N LEU A 319 0.80 3.16 2.14
CA LEU A 319 1.50 4.08 3.03
C LEU A 319 2.83 3.53 3.55
N LYS A 320 2.88 2.25 3.93
CA LYS A 320 4.13 1.59 4.35
C LYS A 320 5.16 1.51 3.21
N ALA A 321 4.69 1.36 1.98
CA ALA A 321 5.52 1.35 0.77
C ALA A 321 5.85 2.76 0.24
N ASN A 322 5.54 3.83 0.98
CA ASN A 322 5.70 5.23 0.55
C ASN A 322 4.91 5.60 -0.74
N GLN A 323 3.89 4.82 -1.10
CA GLN A 323 3.01 5.05 -2.23
C GLN A 323 1.80 5.90 -1.80
N PHE A 324 2.07 7.15 -1.40
CA PHE A 324 1.07 8.02 -0.78
C PHE A 324 -0.14 8.34 -1.67
N GLU A 325 0.06 8.53 -2.98
CA GLU A 325 -1.02 8.81 -3.92
C GLU A 325 -1.95 7.60 -4.09
N VAL A 326 -1.38 6.39 -4.13
CA VAL A 326 -2.13 5.13 -4.19
C VAL A 326 -2.95 4.94 -2.91
N ALA A 327 -2.35 5.18 -1.76
CA ALA A 327 -3.03 5.10 -0.48
C ALA A 327 -4.22 6.06 -0.41
N MET A 328 -4.04 7.31 -0.85
CA MET A 328 -5.09 8.33 -0.87
C MET A 328 -6.27 7.89 -1.75
N LYS A 329 -6.00 7.48 -3.00
CA LYS A 329 -7.05 7.02 -3.93
C LYS A 329 -7.84 5.83 -3.39
N LYS A 330 -7.15 4.88 -2.76
CA LYS A 330 -7.79 3.70 -2.15
C LYS A 330 -8.65 4.07 -0.95
N LEU A 331 -8.21 4.98 -0.09
CA LEU A 331 -9.00 5.48 1.03
C LEU A 331 -10.21 6.30 0.56
N GLU A 332 -10.08 7.09 -0.50
CA GLU A 332 -11.21 7.80 -1.12
C GLU A 332 -12.26 6.81 -1.67
N ALA A 333 -11.80 5.76 -2.35
CA ALA A 333 -12.66 4.69 -2.84
C ALA A 333 -13.33 3.93 -1.68
N ALA A 334 -12.58 3.61 -0.62
CA ALA A 334 -13.12 2.98 0.60
C ALA A 334 -14.21 3.84 1.25
N HIS A 335 -13.95 5.14 1.38
CA HIS A 335 -14.88 6.08 1.99
C HIS A 335 -16.16 6.24 1.15
N LYS A 336 -16.06 6.15 -0.18
CA LYS A 336 -17.24 6.14 -1.06
C LYS A 336 -18.13 4.92 -0.83
N LEU A 337 -17.55 3.77 -0.48
CA LEU A 337 -18.27 2.52 -0.24
C LEU A 337 -18.90 2.47 1.17
N ASP A 338 -18.21 2.98 2.19
CA ASP A 338 -18.73 3.07 3.56
C ASP A 338 -18.33 4.41 4.21
N PRO A 339 -19.11 5.48 3.97
CA PRO A 339 -18.80 6.81 4.50
C PRO A 339 -18.88 6.91 6.02
N ALA A 340 -19.59 5.99 6.69
CA ALA A 340 -19.75 5.99 8.14
C ALA A 340 -18.64 5.21 8.87
N ASN A 341 -17.77 4.52 8.11
CA ASN A 341 -16.71 3.72 8.67
C ASN A 341 -15.68 4.60 9.39
N LYS A 342 -15.63 4.50 10.72
CA LYS A 342 -14.76 5.33 11.56
C LYS A 342 -13.28 5.13 11.23
N LEU A 343 -12.87 3.90 10.91
CA LEU A 343 -11.47 3.59 10.61
C LEU A 343 -11.05 4.19 9.26
N VAL A 344 -11.87 4.02 8.23
CA VAL A 344 -11.63 4.63 6.90
C VAL A 344 -11.56 6.15 7.02
N CYS A 345 -12.50 6.76 7.76
CA CYS A 345 -12.54 8.20 7.96
C CYS A 345 -11.31 8.71 8.74
N ALA A 346 -10.89 8.00 9.79
CA ALA A 346 -9.69 8.35 10.54
C ALA A 346 -8.44 8.29 9.66
N ASN A 347 -8.30 7.24 8.85
CA ASN A 347 -7.14 7.04 7.99
C ASN A 347 -7.09 8.03 6.82
N LEU A 348 -8.21 8.22 6.10
CA LEU A 348 -8.29 9.21 5.02
C LEU A 348 -8.08 10.64 5.55
N GLY A 349 -8.68 10.95 6.70
CA GLY A 349 -8.50 12.22 7.38
C GLY A 349 -7.04 12.49 7.74
N ALA A 350 -6.31 11.49 8.25
CA ALA A 350 -4.89 11.59 8.55
C ALA A 350 -4.03 11.78 7.28
N VAL A 351 -4.37 11.09 6.18
CA VAL A 351 -3.67 11.27 4.90
C VAL A 351 -3.85 12.70 4.38
N TYR A 352 -5.07 13.22 4.33
CA TYR A 352 -5.30 14.60 3.92
C TYR A 352 -4.62 15.61 4.86
N ALA A 353 -4.61 15.36 6.17
CA ALA A 353 -3.88 16.20 7.12
C ALA A 353 -2.39 16.31 6.77
N ASN A 354 -1.75 15.19 6.45
CA ASN A 354 -0.34 15.16 6.07
C ASN A 354 -0.09 15.92 4.75
N TYR A 355 -0.95 15.75 3.75
CA TYR A 355 -0.87 16.53 2.50
C TYR A 355 -1.08 18.04 2.75
N GLY A 356 -1.97 18.40 3.68
CA GLY A 356 -2.16 19.77 4.13
C GLY A 356 -0.88 20.35 4.75
N THR A 357 -0.21 19.59 5.61
CA THR A 357 1.08 19.96 6.22
C THR A 357 2.16 20.17 5.16
N ILE A 358 2.32 19.23 4.22
CA ILE A 358 3.31 19.33 3.14
C ILE A 358 3.03 20.53 2.24
N ALA A 359 1.77 20.77 1.87
CA ALA A 359 1.37 21.94 1.10
C ALA A 359 1.69 23.25 1.84
N GLY A 360 1.48 23.29 3.15
CA GLY A 360 1.83 24.44 3.99
C GLY A 360 3.34 24.68 4.04
N MET A 361 4.15 23.63 4.20
CA MET A 361 5.61 23.70 4.20
C MET A 361 6.18 24.20 2.86
N THR A 362 5.50 23.89 1.76
CA THR A 362 5.87 24.32 0.41
C THR A 362 5.26 25.67 0.02
N PHE A 363 4.67 26.40 0.98
CA PHE A 363 3.99 27.68 0.79
C PHE A 363 2.78 27.63 -0.16
N ASN A 364 2.27 26.44 -0.49
CA ASN A 364 0.99 26.28 -1.15
C ASN A 364 -0.15 26.39 -0.11
N LEU A 365 -0.35 27.61 0.40
CA LEU A 365 -1.30 27.88 1.48
C LEU A 365 -2.74 27.54 1.09
N LYS A 366 -3.13 27.78 -0.17
CA LYS A 366 -4.46 27.42 -0.67
C LYS A 366 -4.67 25.91 -0.71
N GLY A 367 -3.71 25.16 -1.25
CA GLY A 367 -3.75 23.69 -1.23
C GLY A 367 -3.75 23.12 0.18
N ALA A 368 -2.99 23.74 1.10
CA ALA A 368 -3.00 23.35 2.51
C ALA A 368 -4.39 23.53 3.14
N ALA A 369 -5.03 24.68 2.89
CA ALA A 369 -6.39 24.95 3.37
C ALA A 369 -7.42 23.97 2.79
N ASP A 370 -7.30 23.62 1.51
CA ASP A 370 -8.19 22.66 0.85
C ASP A 370 -8.06 21.26 1.47
N TYR A 371 -6.84 20.79 1.71
CA TYR A 371 -6.59 19.48 2.34
C TYR A 371 -7.03 19.43 3.80
N TYR A 372 -6.75 20.46 4.60
CA TYR A 372 -7.24 20.51 5.97
C TYR A 372 -8.79 20.57 6.03
N GLY A 373 -9.41 21.31 5.11
CA GLY A 373 -10.87 21.34 4.98
C GLY A 373 -11.48 19.97 4.71
N LYS A 374 -10.81 19.11 3.94
CA LYS A 374 -11.22 17.70 3.73
C LYS A 374 -10.93 16.82 4.95
N ALA A 375 -9.82 17.05 5.65
CA ALA A 375 -9.40 16.22 6.79
C ALA A 375 -10.33 16.36 8.01
N VAL A 376 -10.75 17.58 8.34
CA VAL A 376 -11.56 17.88 9.54
C VAL A 376 -12.83 17.02 9.66
N PRO A 377 -13.78 17.00 8.69
CA PRO A 377 -15.01 16.23 8.83
C PRO A 377 -14.78 14.72 8.92
N LEU A 378 -13.72 14.22 8.30
CA LEU A 378 -13.34 12.81 8.34
C LEU A 378 -12.77 12.42 9.71
N LEU A 379 -11.91 13.25 10.30
CA LEU A 379 -11.36 13.01 11.63
C LEU A 379 -12.41 13.14 12.74
N GLU A 380 -13.42 14.00 12.55
CA GLU A 380 -14.61 14.06 13.40
C GLU A 380 -15.39 12.74 13.36
N THR A 381 -15.68 12.25 12.16
CA THR A 381 -16.39 10.96 11.96
C THR A 381 -15.59 9.78 12.48
N GLY A 382 -14.26 9.79 12.28
CA GLY A 382 -13.33 8.76 12.73
C GLY A 382 -13.05 8.75 14.23
N ASN A 383 -13.56 9.74 14.99
CA ASN A 383 -13.35 9.89 16.43
C ASN A 383 -11.85 9.96 16.84
N ASN A 384 -10.99 10.51 15.98
CA ASN A 384 -9.56 10.69 16.27
C ASN A 384 -9.30 12.09 16.83
N LYS A 385 -9.63 12.29 18.11
CA LYS A 385 -9.57 13.60 18.79
C LYS A 385 -8.18 14.24 18.73
N GLN A 386 -7.12 13.45 18.90
CA GLN A 386 -5.75 13.96 18.89
C GLN A 386 -5.35 14.50 17.52
N ALA A 387 -5.57 13.73 16.45
CA ALA A 387 -5.28 14.19 15.09
C ALA A 387 -6.16 15.38 14.70
N LEU A 388 -7.43 15.37 15.10
CA LEU A 388 -8.36 16.47 14.84
C LEU A 388 -7.88 17.79 15.45
N VAL A 389 -7.48 17.79 16.73
CA VAL A 389 -6.94 18.99 17.39
C VAL A 389 -5.72 19.52 16.63
N GLN A 390 -4.80 18.65 16.24
CA GLN A 390 -3.59 19.05 15.51
C GLN A 390 -3.92 19.68 14.16
N VAL A 391 -4.85 19.08 13.40
CA VAL A 391 -5.31 19.61 12.11
C VAL A 391 -5.97 20.98 12.29
N LEU A 392 -6.83 21.15 13.29
CA LEU A 392 -7.51 22.42 13.53
C LEU A 392 -6.52 23.54 13.86
N VAL A 393 -5.49 23.27 14.69
CA VAL A 393 -4.43 24.23 15.00
C VAL A 393 -3.71 24.68 13.72
N ASN A 394 -3.25 23.73 12.90
CA ASN A 394 -2.54 24.03 11.67
C ASN A 394 -3.44 24.75 10.65
N TYR A 395 -4.71 24.37 10.59
CA TYR A 395 -5.68 24.97 9.68
C TYR A 395 -5.97 26.43 10.02
N VAL A 396 -6.13 26.78 11.31
CA VAL A 396 -6.29 28.17 11.75
C VAL A 396 -5.08 29.02 11.32
N LYS A 397 -3.85 28.51 11.52
CA LYS A 397 -2.62 29.23 11.09
C LYS A 397 -2.65 29.52 9.58
N VAL A 398 -2.92 28.50 8.76
CA VAL A 398 -3.01 28.66 7.29
C VAL A 398 -4.12 29.63 6.88
N LEU A 399 -5.30 29.57 7.51
CA LEU A 399 -6.41 30.48 7.20
C LEU A 399 -6.10 31.93 7.56
N LYS A 400 -5.40 32.17 8.68
CA LYS A 400 -4.93 33.51 9.07
C LYS A 400 -3.92 34.06 8.04
N MET A 401 -2.98 33.23 7.57
CA MET A 401 -2.03 33.61 6.51
C MET A 401 -2.71 33.89 5.16
N LEU A 402 -3.82 33.21 4.86
CA LEU A 402 -4.67 33.48 3.69
C LEU A 402 -5.61 34.69 3.89
N ASN A 403 -5.54 35.38 5.03
CA ASN A 403 -6.45 36.45 5.43
C ASN A 403 -7.94 36.05 5.43
N ASN A 404 -8.24 34.75 5.57
CA ASN A 404 -9.60 34.22 5.67
C ASN A 404 -10.08 34.20 7.13
N LYS A 405 -10.30 35.40 7.68
CA LYS A 405 -10.64 35.61 9.10
C LYS A 405 -11.95 34.93 9.52
N ALA A 406 -12.94 34.90 8.64
CA ALA A 406 -14.25 34.33 8.93
C ALA A 406 -14.16 32.81 9.19
N GLU A 407 -13.49 32.07 8.29
CA GLU A 407 -13.32 30.62 8.47
C GLU A 407 -12.34 30.33 9.61
N ALA A 408 -11.27 31.13 9.77
CA ALA A 408 -10.33 30.97 10.88
C ALA A 408 -11.03 31.02 12.24
N ASN A 409 -11.91 32.00 12.47
CA ASN A 409 -12.66 32.14 13.72
C ASN A 409 -13.61 30.95 13.98
N LYS A 410 -14.21 30.39 12.92
CA LYS A 410 -15.08 29.22 13.01
C LYS A 410 -14.30 27.97 13.41
N ILE A 411 -13.15 27.74 12.77
CA ILE A 411 -12.26 26.62 13.11
C ILE A 411 -11.68 26.79 14.52
N GLU A 412 -11.33 28.01 14.93
CA GLU A 412 -10.81 28.33 16.26
C GLU A 412 -11.86 28.09 17.36
N SER A 413 -13.12 28.47 17.12
CA SER A 413 -14.25 28.17 18.03
C SER A 413 -14.46 26.65 18.17
N LYS A 414 -14.33 25.90 17.07
CA LYS A 414 -14.40 24.44 17.08
C LYS A 414 -13.26 23.83 17.88
N LEU A 415 -12.02 24.29 17.68
CA LEU A 415 -10.85 23.85 18.45
C LEU A 415 -11.07 24.05 19.96
N GLN A 416 -11.54 25.24 20.37
CA GLN A 416 -11.84 25.54 21.78
C GLN A 416 -12.89 24.59 22.37
N SER A 417 -13.96 24.30 21.61
CA SER A 417 -15.01 23.37 22.07
C SER A 417 -14.50 21.94 22.31
N ILE A 418 -13.47 21.50 21.59
CA ILE A 418 -12.91 20.15 21.67
C ILE A 418 -11.88 20.04 22.80
N MET A 419 -11.10 21.09 23.04
CA MET A 419 -10.05 21.10 24.06
C MET A 419 -10.60 21.21 25.48
N GLY A 420 -11.85 21.68 25.65
CA GLY A 420 -12.36 22.06 26.96
C GLY A 420 -11.66 23.33 27.46
N HIS A 421 -12.33 24.14 28.28
CA HIS A 421 -11.76 25.36 28.83
C HIS A 421 -10.45 25.15 29.57
#